data_AF-A0A7L4JNE2-F1
#
_entry.id   AF-A0A7L4JNE2-F1
#
_cell.length_a   1.000
_cell.length_b   1.000
_cell.length_c   1.000
_cell.angle_alpha   90.00
_cell.angle_beta   90.00
_cell.angle_gamma   90.00
#
_symmetry.space_group_name_H-M   'P 1'
#
loop_
_entity.id
_entity.type
_entity.pdbx_description
1 polymer ?
#
loop_
_entity_poly.entity_id
_entity_poly.type
_entity_poly.pdbx_seq_one_letter_code
_entity_poly.pdbx_strand_id
1 'polypeptide(L)'
;LRSCSPGRARRTNASRRACLVARFGDIDAQERLDAETLLKTYISDMEMVQRIIYAAAVESFRAAKMAYRQFKIHIRETLSIGHSGPESLEDKVLDFIVQHEDLYDVQASVNEVIRSMNINPKISFPPEIDFIVISTLIRELCRVAFSMQTLVPPLDISFGIDGELFSENKYHRGVESDFTAALVAYHVWPALMENDIVIVKGRAVTKR
;
A
#
# COMPACT_ATOMS: atom_id res chain seq x y z
N LEU A 1 30.75 3.87 -26.55
CA LEU A 1 29.75 3.66 -25.48
C LEU A 1 28.41 3.30 -26.13
N ARG A 2 28.01 2.02 -26.15
CA ARG A 2 26.71 1.62 -26.72
C ARG A 2 25.61 2.02 -25.73
N SER A 3 24.71 2.92 -26.15
CA SER A 3 23.49 3.23 -25.40
C SER A 3 22.59 1.99 -25.38
N CYS A 4 22.45 1.34 -24.23
CA CYS A 4 21.43 0.29 -24.09
C CYS A 4 20.05 0.97 -24.07
N SER A 5 19.18 0.55 -24.99
CA SER A 5 17.80 1.01 -25.02
C SER A 5 17.11 0.62 -23.71
N PRO A 6 16.35 1.53 -23.07
CA PRO A 6 15.64 1.20 -21.83
C PRO A 6 14.63 0.07 -22.07
N GLY A 7 14.52 -0.82 -21.07
CA GLY A 7 13.56 -1.92 -21.03
C GLY A 7 12.11 -1.46 -21.15
N ARG A 8 11.21 -2.38 -21.52
CA ARG A 8 9.79 -2.07 -21.78
C ARG A 8 9.09 -1.48 -20.57
N ALA A 9 9.39 -1.99 -19.37
CA ALA A 9 8.86 -1.50 -18.09
C ALA A 9 9.17 -0.02 -17.89
N ARG A 10 10.39 0.42 -18.24
CA ARG A 10 10.77 1.84 -18.16
C ARG A 10 9.98 2.71 -19.14
N ARG A 11 9.66 2.19 -20.33
CA ARG A 11 8.91 2.94 -21.36
C ARG A 11 7.44 3.14 -20.99
N THR A 12 6.82 2.15 -20.34
CA THR A 12 5.42 2.23 -19.90
C THR A 12 5.26 2.79 -18.48
N ASN A 13 6.36 3.11 -17.81
CA ASN A 13 6.38 3.48 -16.40
C ASN A 13 5.48 4.67 -16.06
N ALA A 14 5.47 5.72 -16.89
CA ALA A 14 4.68 6.92 -16.64
C ALA A 14 3.16 6.66 -16.65
N SER A 15 2.66 5.89 -17.63
CA SER A 15 1.23 5.55 -17.70
C SER A 15 0.82 4.58 -16.61
N ARG A 16 1.67 3.59 -16.28
CA ARG A 16 1.45 2.67 -15.15
C ARG A 16 1.39 3.44 -13.83
N ARG A 17 2.32 4.37 -13.60
CA ARG A 17 2.34 5.24 -12.42
C ARG A 17 1.04 6.03 -12.30
N ALA A 18 0.59 6.69 -13.36
CA ALA A 18 -0.65 7.45 -13.35
C ALA A 18 -1.88 6.58 -13.04
N CYS A 19 -1.97 5.40 -13.64
CA CYS A 19 -3.04 4.44 -13.39
C CYS A 19 -3.05 3.95 -11.92
N LEU A 20 -1.88 3.63 -11.36
CA LEU A 20 -1.77 3.16 -9.98
C LEU A 20 -2.08 4.25 -8.95
N VAL A 21 -1.68 5.49 -9.22
CA VAL A 21 -2.05 6.65 -8.37
C VAL A 21 -3.56 6.87 -8.39
N ALA A 22 -4.20 6.80 -9.57
CA ALA A 22 -5.65 6.89 -9.68
C ALA A 22 -6.34 5.75 -8.92
N ARG A 23 -5.91 4.50 -9.13
CA ARG A 23 -6.49 3.33 -8.46
C ARG A 23 -6.36 3.42 -6.93
N PHE A 24 -5.24 3.90 -6.41
CA PHE A 24 -5.07 4.12 -4.96
C PHE A 24 -6.06 5.17 -4.42
N GLY A 25 -6.30 6.24 -5.20
CA GLY A 25 -7.33 7.23 -4.89
C GLY A 25 -8.75 6.65 -4.92
N ASP A 26 -9.06 5.80 -5.91
CA ASP A 26 -10.36 5.13 -6.03
C ASP A 26 -10.63 4.23 -4.82
N ILE A 27 -9.63 3.46 -4.38
CA ILE A 27 -9.72 2.60 -3.18
C ILE A 27 -10.04 3.43 -1.93
N ASP A 28 -9.42 4.60 -1.76
CA ASP A 28 -9.71 5.51 -0.65
C ASP A 28 -11.12 6.14 -0.75
N ALA A 29 -11.60 6.36 -1.96
CA ALA A 29 -12.90 6.97 -2.22
C ALA A 29 -14.06 5.99 -2.05
N GLN A 30 -13.89 4.72 -2.46
CA GLN A 30 -14.98 3.74 -2.55
C GLN A 30 -14.74 2.52 -1.66
N GLU A 31 -13.74 1.69 -1.96
CA GLU A 31 -13.51 0.42 -1.26
C GLU A 31 -13.27 0.61 0.25
N ARG A 32 -12.66 1.73 0.66
CA ARG A 32 -12.52 2.14 2.06
C ARG A 32 -13.88 2.36 2.72
N LEU A 33 -14.79 3.10 2.08
CA LEU A 33 -16.12 3.41 2.64
C LEU A 33 -16.99 2.14 2.74
N ASP A 34 -16.88 1.25 1.77
CA ASP A 34 -17.58 -0.04 1.80
C ASP A 34 -17.09 -0.90 2.96
N ALA A 35 -15.77 -0.95 3.18
CA ALA A 35 -15.18 -1.65 4.32
C ALA A 35 -15.54 -1.00 5.66
N GLU A 36 -15.57 0.34 5.76
CA GLU A 36 -16.04 1.04 6.96
C GLU A 36 -17.52 0.72 7.26
N THR A 37 -18.37 0.69 6.23
CA THR A 37 -19.79 0.36 6.36
C THR A 37 -19.98 -1.06 6.86
N LEU A 38 -19.21 -2.01 6.35
CA LEU A 38 -19.22 -3.40 6.81
C LEU A 38 -18.74 -3.53 8.25
N LEU A 39 -17.61 -2.92 8.60
CA LEU A 39 -17.06 -2.97 9.96
C LEU A 39 -18.01 -2.34 10.99
N LYS A 40 -18.76 -1.30 10.62
CA LYS A 40 -19.77 -0.66 11.48
C LYS A 40 -20.92 -1.58 11.89
N THR A 41 -21.15 -2.68 11.16
CA THR A 41 -22.12 -3.70 11.57
C THR A 41 -21.67 -4.51 12.79
N TYR A 42 -20.37 -4.47 13.11
CA TYR A 42 -19.74 -5.21 14.20
C TYR A 42 -19.14 -4.30 15.28
N ILE A 43 -18.72 -3.08 14.92
CA ILE A 43 -18.04 -2.14 15.81
C ILE A 43 -18.80 -0.81 15.82
N SER A 44 -19.23 -0.36 16.99
CA SER A 44 -19.91 0.94 17.15
C SER A 44 -18.95 2.13 17.18
N ASP A 45 -17.71 1.93 17.62
CA ASP A 45 -16.68 2.97 17.68
C ASP A 45 -16.06 3.25 16.29
N MET A 46 -16.37 4.42 15.74
CA MET A 46 -15.84 4.86 14.44
C MET A 46 -14.32 5.02 14.45
N GLU A 47 -13.74 5.45 15.56
CA GLU A 47 -12.29 5.61 15.68
C GLU A 47 -11.60 4.25 15.56
N MET A 48 -12.13 3.21 16.21
CA MET A 48 -11.64 1.84 16.05
C MET A 48 -11.79 1.32 14.61
N VAL A 49 -12.94 1.55 13.97
CA VAL A 49 -13.17 1.19 12.56
C VAL A 49 -12.11 1.82 11.66
N GLN A 50 -11.84 3.12 11.82
CA GLN A 50 -10.85 3.83 11.00
C GLN A 50 -9.41 3.37 11.27
N ARG A 51 -9.07 3.03 12.52
CA ARG A 51 -7.78 2.43 12.84
C ARG A 51 -7.59 1.06 12.19
N ILE A 52 -8.64 0.24 12.14
CA ILE A 52 -8.62 -1.07 11.45
C ILE A 52 -8.36 -0.88 9.96
N ILE A 53 -9.06 0.06 9.32
CA ILE A 53 -8.87 0.41 7.90
C ILE A 53 -7.44 0.87 7.62
N TYR A 54 -6.93 1.79 8.45
CA TYR A 54 -5.57 2.28 8.31
C TYR A 54 -4.53 1.16 8.51
N ALA A 55 -4.72 0.30 9.51
CA ALA A 55 -3.86 -0.85 9.74
C ALA A 55 -3.87 -1.83 8.56
N ALA A 56 -5.05 -2.09 7.98
CA ALA A 56 -5.17 -2.93 6.79
C ALA A 56 -4.38 -2.35 5.61
N ALA A 57 -4.44 -1.03 5.39
CA ALA A 57 -3.64 -0.36 4.35
C ALA A 57 -2.13 -0.49 4.62
N VAL A 58 -1.69 -0.21 5.84
CA VAL A 58 -0.26 -0.29 6.22
C VAL A 58 0.28 -1.70 6.06
N GLU A 59 -0.42 -2.70 6.60
CA GLU A 59 0.03 -4.09 6.54
C GLU A 59 -0.05 -4.65 5.11
N SER A 60 -1.02 -4.21 4.28
CA SER A 60 -1.09 -4.62 2.87
C SER A 60 0.12 -4.13 2.07
N PHE A 61 0.52 -2.86 2.24
CA PHE A 61 1.72 -2.33 1.60
C PHE A 61 2.97 -3.04 2.09
N ARG A 62 3.07 -3.31 3.39
CA ARG A 62 4.19 -4.06 3.97
C ARG A 62 4.29 -5.47 3.39
N ALA A 63 3.20 -6.24 3.38
CA ALA A 63 3.15 -7.61 2.87
C ALA A 63 3.50 -7.65 1.38
N ALA A 64 2.88 -6.80 0.57
CA ALA A 64 3.15 -6.70 -0.87
C ALA A 64 4.61 -6.31 -1.16
N LYS A 65 5.18 -5.38 -0.39
CA LYS A 65 6.59 -4.98 -0.52
C LYS A 65 7.55 -6.11 -0.19
N MET A 66 7.25 -6.91 0.84
CA MET A 66 8.03 -8.10 1.17
C MET A 66 7.92 -9.16 0.06
N ALA A 67 6.71 -9.42 -0.44
CA ALA A 67 6.49 -10.35 -1.56
C ALA A 67 7.24 -9.92 -2.82
N TYR A 68 7.19 -8.63 -3.20
CA TYR A 68 7.93 -8.11 -4.35
C TYR A 68 9.44 -8.29 -4.18
N ARG A 69 10.00 -8.02 -3.00
CA ARG A 69 11.43 -8.20 -2.73
C ARG A 69 11.86 -9.66 -2.92
N GLN A 70 11.09 -10.60 -2.36
CA GLN A 70 11.34 -12.04 -2.50
C GLN A 70 11.24 -12.47 -3.97
N PHE A 71 10.19 -12.05 -4.66
CA PHE A 71 10.00 -12.34 -6.08
C PHE A 71 11.15 -11.78 -6.92
N LYS A 72 11.56 -10.53 -6.70
CA LYS A 72 12.68 -9.91 -7.41
C LYS A 72 14.00 -10.64 -7.19
N ILE A 73 14.28 -11.11 -5.98
CA ILE A 73 15.49 -11.91 -5.69
C ILE A 73 15.45 -13.22 -6.48
N HIS A 74 14.34 -13.96 -6.41
CA HIS A 74 14.19 -15.24 -7.09
C HIS A 74 14.32 -15.12 -8.62
N ILE A 75 13.69 -14.11 -9.22
CA ILE A 75 13.80 -13.85 -10.66
C ILE A 75 15.22 -13.43 -11.04
N ARG A 76 15.89 -12.59 -10.23
CA ARG A 76 17.29 -12.20 -10.48
C ARG A 76 18.21 -13.42 -10.48
N GLU A 77 18.09 -14.30 -9.50
CA GLU A 77 18.88 -15.54 -9.42
C GLU A 77 18.66 -16.41 -10.66
N THR A 78 17.41 -16.64 -11.02
CA THR A 78 17.03 -17.46 -12.18
C THR A 78 17.57 -16.90 -13.49
N LEU A 79 17.42 -15.58 -13.71
CA LEU A 79 17.88 -14.93 -14.95
C LEU A 79 19.39 -14.75 -15.00
N SER A 80 20.08 -14.70 -13.85
CA SER A 80 21.55 -14.53 -13.80
C SER A 80 22.30 -15.71 -14.43
N ILE A 81 21.78 -16.93 -14.30
CA ILE A 81 22.40 -18.18 -14.78
C ILE A 81 22.55 -18.19 -16.32
N GLY A 82 21.59 -17.60 -17.03
CA GLY A 82 21.57 -17.52 -18.51
C GLY A 82 21.97 -16.16 -19.07
N HIS A 83 22.45 -15.24 -18.24
CA HIS A 83 22.68 -13.86 -18.69
C HIS A 83 24.02 -13.72 -19.42
N SER A 84 23.97 -13.59 -20.74
CA SER A 84 25.14 -13.29 -21.58
C SER A 84 24.88 -12.14 -22.57
N GLY A 85 23.93 -11.27 -22.26
CA GLY A 85 23.46 -10.21 -23.15
C GLY A 85 24.04 -8.82 -22.82
N PRO A 86 23.95 -7.85 -23.76
CA PRO A 86 24.38 -6.47 -23.53
C PRO A 86 23.41 -5.66 -22.64
N GLU A 87 22.18 -6.12 -22.46
CA GLU A 87 21.16 -5.47 -21.64
C GLU A 87 21.45 -5.61 -20.14
N SER A 88 21.06 -4.62 -19.33
CA SER A 88 21.19 -4.73 -17.88
C SER A 88 20.34 -5.87 -17.33
N LEU A 89 20.93 -6.71 -16.47
CA LEU A 89 20.20 -7.74 -15.73
C LEU A 89 19.03 -7.15 -14.93
N GLU A 90 19.20 -5.97 -14.33
CA GLU A 90 18.12 -5.30 -13.60
C GLU A 90 16.94 -4.93 -14.51
N ASP A 91 17.21 -4.48 -15.74
CA ASP A 91 16.15 -4.15 -16.70
C ASP A 91 15.41 -5.39 -17.16
N LYS A 92 16.11 -6.51 -17.37
CA LYS A 92 15.47 -7.80 -17.67
C LYS A 92 14.62 -8.32 -16.52
N VAL A 93 15.11 -8.20 -15.29
CA VAL A 93 14.36 -8.61 -14.10
C VAL A 93 13.08 -7.77 -13.96
N LEU A 94 13.18 -6.45 -14.12
CA LEU A 94 12.01 -5.57 -14.08
C LEU A 94 11.03 -5.86 -15.21
N ASP A 95 11.50 -6.02 -16.45
CA ASP A 95 10.65 -6.36 -17.58
C ASP A 95 9.94 -7.70 -17.38
N PHE A 96 10.63 -8.70 -16.81
CA PHE A 96 10.04 -9.99 -16.48
C PHE A 96 8.92 -9.85 -15.44
N ILE A 97 9.18 -9.15 -14.33
CA ILE A 97 8.20 -8.97 -13.25
C ILE A 97 6.96 -8.23 -13.75
N VAL A 98 7.14 -7.18 -14.54
CA VAL A 98 6.02 -6.40 -15.11
C VAL A 98 5.20 -7.21 -16.11
N GLN A 99 5.82 -8.14 -16.84
CA GLN A 99 5.11 -9.02 -17.77
C GLN A 99 4.38 -10.18 -17.09
N HIS A 100 4.83 -10.58 -15.90
CA HIS A 100 4.31 -11.73 -15.16
C HIS A 100 3.78 -11.30 -13.78
N GLU A 101 3.11 -10.15 -13.75
CA GLU A 101 2.54 -9.60 -12.52
C GLU A 101 1.41 -10.50 -11.97
N ASP A 102 0.80 -11.31 -12.84
CA ASP A 102 -0.19 -12.34 -12.51
C ASP A 102 0.36 -13.50 -11.68
N LEU A 103 1.68 -13.72 -11.68
CA LEU A 103 2.33 -14.73 -10.81
C LEU A 103 2.39 -14.30 -9.34
N TYR A 104 2.01 -13.05 -9.03
CA TYR A 104 1.92 -12.59 -7.66
C TYR A 104 0.83 -13.33 -6.89
N ASP A 105 1.22 -14.13 -5.91
CA ASP A 105 0.30 -14.75 -4.95
C ASP A 105 -0.26 -13.72 -3.96
N VAL A 106 -1.28 -13.00 -4.42
CA VAL A 106 -2.02 -12.05 -3.60
C VAL A 106 -2.66 -12.72 -2.39
N GLN A 107 -3.06 -14.00 -2.48
CA GLN A 107 -3.75 -14.68 -1.38
C GLN A 107 -2.80 -14.92 -0.20
N ALA A 108 -1.55 -15.30 -0.47
CA ALA A 108 -0.52 -15.39 0.56
C ALA A 108 -0.33 -14.06 1.29
N SER A 109 -0.33 -12.93 0.56
CA SER A 109 -0.24 -11.60 1.16
C SER A 109 -1.48 -11.23 1.97
N VAL A 110 -2.69 -11.53 1.48
CA VAL A 110 -3.93 -11.31 2.26
C VAL A 110 -3.89 -12.07 3.59
N ASN A 111 -3.45 -13.33 3.57
CA ASN A 111 -3.34 -14.13 4.79
C ASN A 111 -2.31 -13.55 5.77
N GLU A 112 -1.19 -13.02 5.27
CA GLU A 112 -0.17 -12.35 6.08
C GLU A 112 -0.71 -11.06 6.73
N VAL A 113 -1.48 -10.27 5.99
CA VAL A 113 -2.12 -9.04 6.50
C VAL A 113 -3.08 -9.38 7.63
N ILE A 114 -3.97 -10.35 7.43
CA ILE A 114 -4.94 -10.77 8.46
C ILE A 114 -4.20 -11.24 9.72
N ARG A 115 -3.14 -12.04 9.57
CA ARG A 115 -2.31 -12.50 10.70
C ARG A 115 -1.67 -11.33 11.44
N SER A 116 -1.12 -10.35 10.71
CA SER A 116 -0.47 -9.17 11.28
C SER A 116 -1.47 -8.26 12.00
N MET A 117 -2.68 -8.10 11.46
CA MET A 117 -3.75 -7.35 12.10
C MET A 117 -4.23 -8.00 13.40
N ASN A 118 -4.34 -9.34 13.45
CA ASN A 118 -4.77 -10.08 14.64
C ASN A 118 -3.84 -9.93 15.85
N ILE A 119 -2.59 -9.52 15.65
CA ILE A 119 -1.61 -9.29 16.73
C ILE A 119 -1.33 -7.80 16.97
N ASN A 120 -2.02 -6.90 16.28
CA ASN A 120 -1.75 -5.47 16.37
C ASN A 120 -2.42 -4.87 17.63
N PRO A 121 -1.66 -4.35 18.60
CA PRO A 121 -2.20 -3.88 19.88
C PRO A 121 -3.00 -2.56 19.77
N LYS A 122 -2.95 -1.87 18.63
CA LYS A 122 -3.65 -0.59 18.41
C LYS A 122 -5.06 -0.76 17.88
N ILE A 123 -5.42 -1.97 17.46
CA ILE A 123 -6.74 -2.30 16.94
C ILE A 123 -7.33 -3.46 17.74
N SER A 124 -8.64 -3.42 17.90
CA SER A 124 -9.40 -4.49 18.54
C SER A 124 -10.60 -4.80 17.66
N PHE A 125 -10.91 -6.08 17.55
CA PHE A 125 -12.06 -6.57 16.80
C PHE A 125 -12.78 -7.60 17.66
N PRO A 126 -14.13 -7.71 17.57
CA PRO A 126 -14.87 -8.69 18.35
C PRO A 126 -14.29 -10.09 18.14
N PRO A 127 -14.06 -10.88 19.21
CA PRO A 127 -13.35 -12.15 19.10
C PRO A 127 -14.08 -13.20 18.25
N GLU A 128 -15.38 -13.00 18.00
CA GLU A 128 -16.21 -13.87 17.17
C GLU A 128 -16.05 -13.60 15.66
N ILE A 129 -15.43 -12.48 15.27
CA ILE A 129 -15.33 -12.04 13.88
C ILE A 129 -13.85 -11.93 13.48
N ASP A 130 -13.51 -12.36 12.26
CA ASP A 130 -12.16 -12.27 11.70
C ASP A 130 -12.08 -11.08 10.73
N PHE A 131 -10.93 -10.40 10.67
CA PHE A 131 -10.61 -9.37 9.68
C PHE A 131 -10.74 -9.84 8.22
N ILE A 132 -10.90 -11.14 7.96
CA ILE A 132 -11.30 -11.67 6.65
C ILE A 132 -12.55 -10.99 6.06
N VAL A 133 -13.42 -10.40 6.90
CA VAL A 133 -14.59 -9.63 6.43
C VAL A 133 -14.21 -8.47 5.50
N ILE A 134 -13.03 -7.86 5.67
CA ILE A 134 -12.52 -6.79 4.79
C ILE A 134 -11.48 -7.30 3.78
N SER A 135 -11.46 -8.61 3.50
CA SER A 135 -10.50 -9.22 2.56
C SER A 135 -10.55 -8.64 1.16
N THR A 136 -11.69 -8.12 0.70
CA THR A 136 -11.82 -7.40 -0.57
C THR A 136 -10.93 -6.16 -0.60
N LEU A 137 -10.99 -5.32 0.43
CA LEU A 137 -10.13 -4.13 0.56
C LEU A 137 -8.65 -4.53 0.64
N ILE A 138 -8.32 -5.50 1.50
CA ILE A 138 -6.94 -6.00 1.69
C ILE A 138 -6.37 -6.51 0.35
N ARG A 139 -7.15 -7.29 -0.41
CA ARG A 139 -6.72 -7.85 -1.69
C ARG A 139 -6.39 -6.75 -2.71
N GLU A 140 -7.26 -5.76 -2.83
CA GLU A 140 -7.04 -4.64 -3.76
C GLU A 140 -5.82 -3.80 -3.38
N LEU A 141 -5.63 -3.55 -2.08
CA LEU A 141 -4.44 -2.87 -1.57
C LEU A 141 -3.16 -3.66 -1.85
N CYS A 142 -3.15 -4.97 -1.58
CA CYS A 142 -2.00 -5.83 -1.87
C CYS A 142 -1.64 -5.81 -3.35
N ARG A 143 -2.64 -5.89 -4.25
CA ARG A 143 -2.42 -5.80 -5.71
C ARG A 143 -1.77 -4.48 -6.08
N VAL A 144 -2.40 -3.36 -5.73
CA VAL A 144 -1.89 -2.02 -6.05
C VAL A 144 -0.51 -1.79 -5.46
N ALA A 145 -0.28 -2.16 -4.20
CA ALA A 145 1.00 -1.99 -3.54
C ALA A 145 2.10 -2.81 -4.20
N PHE A 146 1.82 -4.05 -4.62
CA PHE A 146 2.78 -4.87 -5.36
C PHE A 146 3.14 -4.22 -6.70
N SER A 147 2.13 -3.81 -7.49
CA SER A 147 2.32 -3.12 -8.76
C SER A 147 3.16 -1.84 -8.58
N MET A 148 2.91 -1.08 -7.51
CA MET A 148 3.64 0.15 -7.19
C MET A 148 5.13 -0.09 -6.92
N GLN A 149 5.52 -1.26 -6.38
CA GLN A 149 6.93 -1.60 -6.21
C GLN A 149 7.65 -1.90 -7.53
N THR A 150 6.91 -2.18 -8.60
CA THR A 150 7.49 -2.42 -9.94
C THR A 150 7.80 -1.13 -10.71
N LEU A 151 7.39 0.03 -10.19
CA LEU A 151 7.66 1.34 -10.80
C LEU A 151 9.09 1.80 -10.55
N VAL A 152 9.57 2.74 -11.37
CA VAL A 152 10.90 3.35 -11.22
C VAL A 152 10.78 4.88 -11.26
N PRO A 153 10.83 5.61 -10.13
CA PRO A 153 10.95 5.11 -8.76
C PRO A 153 9.69 4.37 -8.27
N PRO A 154 9.80 3.53 -7.23
CA PRO A 154 8.65 2.87 -6.62
C PRO A 154 7.79 3.87 -5.85
N LEU A 155 6.49 3.60 -5.78
CA LEU A 155 5.57 4.31 -4.89
C LEU A 155 5.38 3.51 -3.60
N ASP A 156 5.25 4.20 -2.48
CA ASP A 156 4.98 3.58 -1.18
C ASP A 156 4.13 4.51 -0.33
N ILE A 157 3.72 4.04 0.85
CA ILE A 157 2.97 4.85 1.80
C ILE A 157 3.85 5.41 2.90
N SER A 158 3.43 6.54 3.47
CA SER A 158 3.97 7.00 4.74
C SER A 158 3.29 6.29 5.89
N PHE A 159 4.11 5.72 6.78
CA PHE A 159 3.68 5.35 8.13
C PHE A 159 3.46 6.61 8.97
N GLY A 160 2.32 6.66 9.64
CA GLY A 160 1.92 7.66 10.61
C GLY A 160 2.04 7.12 12.04
N ILE A 161 2.40 8.02 12.95
CA ILE A 161 2.54 7.73 14.39
C ILE A 161 1.49 8.55 15.13
N ASP A 162 0.69 7.90 15.98
CA ASP A 162 -0.26 8.61 16.85
C ASP A 162 0.51 9.61 17.73
N GLY A 163 -0.01 10.83 17.83
CA GLY A 163 0.64 11.95 18.51
C GLY A 163 1.67 12.70 17.67
N GLU A 164 1.86 12.38 16.38
CA GLU A 164 2.70 13.21 15.51
C GLU A 164 2.07 14.59 15.25
N LEU A 165 2.91 15.58 14.94
CA LEU A 165 2.44 16.90 14.52
C LEU A 165 1.68 16.78 13.20
N PHE A 166 0.47 17.33 13.16
CA PHE A 166 -0.33 17.37 11.95
C PHE A 166 0.37 18.20 10.86
N SER A 167 0.44 17.64 9.65
CA SER A 167 1.01 18.29 8.46
C SER A 167 -0.02 18.42 7.36
N GLU A 168 -0.38 19.66 7.02
CA GLU A 168 -1.31 19.97 5.92
C GLU A 168 -0.80 19.50 4.56
N ASN A 169 0.52 19.39 4.38
CA ASN A 169 1.12 18.88 3.16
C ASN A 169 0.91 17.37 3.00
N LYS A 170 0.75 16.64 4.12
CA LYS A 170 0.72 15.18 4.15
C LYS A 170 -0.69 14.62 4.33
N TYR A 171 -1.56 15.32 5.03
CA TYR A 171 -2.88 14.81 5.42
C TYR A 171 -4.00 15.82 5.20
N HIS A 172 -5.17 15.31 4.83
CA HIS A 172 -6.44 15.99 5.04
C HIS A 172 -6.94 15.72 6.46
N ARG A 173 -7.53 16.73 7.11
CA ARG A 173 -8.22 16.53 8.39
C ARG A 173 -9.56 15.83 8.14
N GLY A 174 -9.84 14.77 8.89
CA GLY A 174 -11.15 14.13 8.92
C GLY A 174 -12.21 15.05 9.55
N VAL A 175 -13.48 14.78 9.26
CA VAL A 175 -14.62 15.58 9.75
C VAL A 175 -14.66 15.67 11.27
N GLU A 176 -14.29 14.59 11.95
CA GLU A 176 -14.27 14.47 13.43
C GLU A 176 -13.05 15.16 14.10
N SER A 177 -12.27 15.94 13.34
CA SER A 177 -11.06 16.58 13.86
C SER A 177 -11.39 17.85 14.64
N ASP A 178 -10.71 18.04 15.79
CA ASP A 178 -10.54 19.37 16.36
C ASP A 178 -9.47 20.12 15.54
N PHE A 179 -9.90 21.11 14.77
CA PHE A 179 -9.03 21.93 13.91
C PHE A 179 -8.03 22.79 14.70
N THR A 180 -8.26 22.98 16.00
CA THR A 180 -7.32 23.68 16.89
C THR A 180 -6.26 22.74 17.48
N ALA A 181 -6.45 21.42 17.40
CA ALA A 181 -5.48 20.45 17.87
C ALA A 181 -4.30 20.32 16.90
N ALA A 182 -3.09 20.34 17.45
CA ALA A 182 -1.84 20.22 16.70
C ALA A 182 -1.42 18.75 16.45
N LEU A 183 -1.93 17.82 17.27
CA LEU A 183 -1.50 16.42 17.24
C LEU A 183 -2.52 15.53 16.52
N VAL A 184 -2.01 14.57 15.77
CA VAL A 184 -2.80 13.49 15.18
C VAL A 184 -3.20 12.51 16.26
N ALA A 185 -4.50 12.30 16.46
CA ALA A 185 -5.03 11.29 17.36
C ALA A 185 -4.96 9.88 16.76
N TYR A 186 -5.23 9.77 15.46
CA TYR A 186 -5.07 8.55 14.66
C TYR A 186 -5.15 8.85 13.17
N HIS A 187 -4.63 7.93 12.37
CA HIS A 187 -4.69 7.97 10.92
C HIS A 187 -5.85 7.15 10.39
N VAL A 188 -6.46 7.62 9.30
CA VAL A 188 -7.57 6.96 8.61
C VAL A 188 -7.10 6.36 7.28
N TRP A 189 -6.24 7.10 6.57
CA TRP A 189 -5.68 6.66 5.29
C TRP A 189 -4.22 7.13 5.16
N PRO A 190 -3.29 6.28 4.73
CA PRO A 190 -1.90 6.68 4.58
C PRO A 190 -1.70 7.64 3.39
N ALA A 191 -0.69 8.51 3.49
CA ALA A 191 -0.26 9.33 2.36
C ALA A 191 0.58 8.50 1.38
N LEU A 192 0.36 8.69 0.08
CA LEU A 192 1.17 8.06 -0.96
C LEU A 192 2.40 8.91 -1.25
N MET A 193 3.55 8.27 -1.28
CA MET A 193 4.88 8.86 -1.32
C MET A 193 5.68 8.37 -2.52
N GLU A 194 6.50 9.26 -3.08
CA GLU A 194 7.54 8.95 -4.05
C GLU A 194 8.81 9.68 -3.63
N ASN A 195 9.88 8.95 -3.28
CA ASN A 195 11.15 9.55 -2.82
C ASN A 195 10.95 10.68 -1.79
N ASP A 196 10.18 10.42 -0.73
CA ASP A 196 9.85 11.36 0.35
C ASP A 196 8.94 12.55 -0.04
N ILE A 197 8.45 12.59 -1.28
CA ILE A 197 7.48 13.59 -1.74
C ILE A 197 6.06 13.01 -1.63
N VAL A 198 5.16 13.77 -1.03
CA VAL A 198 3.72 13.43 -0.98
C VAL A 198 3.12 13.59 -2.38
N ILE A 199 2.65 12.50 -2.96
CA ILE A 199 1.95 12.49 -4.26
C ILE A 199 0.44 12.53 -4.06
N VAL A 200 -0.06 11.81 -3.05
CA VAL A 200 -1.46 11.83 -2.62
C VAL A 200 -1.50 12.00 -1.12
N LYS A 201 -2.22 13.01 -0.64
CA LYS A 201 -2.39 13.24 0.80
C LYS A 201 -3.20 12.10 1.42
N GLY A 202 -2.78 11.67 2.61
CA GLY A 202 -3.55 10.75 3.43
C GLY A 202 -4.69 11.46 4.17
N ARG A 203 -5.25 10.78 5.17
CA ARG A 203 -6.28 11.31 6.06
C ARG A 203 -5.92 11.02 7.51
N ALA A 204 -6.10 12.01 8.37
CA ALA A 204 -5.84 11.91 9.80
C ALA A 204 -6.90 12.66 10.60
N VAL A 205 -7.13 12.23 11.83
CA VAL A 205 -8.01 12.90 12.80
C VAL A 205 -7.16 13.51 13.90
N THR A 206 -7.45 14.74 14.28
CA THR A 206 -6.76 15.44 15.38
C THR A 206 -7.71 15.65 16.55
N LYS A 207 -7.24 15.44 17.79
CA LYS A 207 -8.02 15.65 19.02
C LYS A 207 -7.14 16.30 20.10
N ARG A 208 -7.76 16.97 21.07
CA ARG A 208 -7.09 17.52 22.26
C ARG A 208 -6.82 16.42 23.29
#